data_AF-A0A1J7GST9-F1
#
_entry.id   AF-A0A1J7GST9-F1
#
_cell.length_a   1.000
_cell.length_b   1.000
_cell.length_c   1.000
_cell.angle_alpha   90.00
_cell.angle_beta   90.00
_cell.angle_gamma   90.00
#
_symmetry.space_group_name_H-M   'P 1'
#
loop_
_entity.id
_entity.type
_entity.pdbx_description
1 polymer ?
#
loop_
_entity_poly.entity_id
_entity_poly.type
_entity_poly.pdbx_seq_one_letter_code
_entity_poly.pdbx_strand_id
1 'polypeptide(L)'
;MESKSNEKNYERQHKDEELEQEQEGEQENNEILKRRISSHPLYGLLVETHLECLKVGDISNLDSVLKIDHEMQSMKKQNLGMFSQTELDLFMEAYCMALGQLKEAIEEPQKKSMAFINNMHSQLRELTMVTMHAPADATSSSECKFRRNPTI
;
A
#
# COMPACT_ATOMS: atom_id res chain seq x y z
N MET A 1 -16.03 22.28 -55.46
CA MET A 1 -15.42 22.39 -54.11
C MET A 1 -15.05 21.01 -53.55
N GLU A 2 -15.31 19.93 -54.30
CA GLU A 2 -15.07 18.52 -53.96
C GLU A 2 -13.61 18.15 -53.68
N SER A 3 -12.63 18.76 -54.34
CA SER A 3 -11.23 18.29 -54.29
C SER A 3 -10.60 18.38 -52.88
N LYS A 4 -11.01 19.37 -52.08
CA LYS A 4 -10.51 19.56 -50.71
C LYS A 4 -11.16 18.64 -49.67
N SER A 5 -12.33 18.08 -49.96
CA SER A 5 -13.02 17.15 -49.06
C SER A 5 -12.49 15.72 -49.18
N ASN A 6 -11.99 15.34 -50.36
CA ASN A 6 -11.46 14.00 -50.58
C ASN A 6 -10.07 13.83 -49.93
N GLU A 7 -9.20 14.83 -50.05
CA GLU A 7 -7.85 14.85 -49.45
C GLU A 7 -7.89 14.74 -47.91
N LYS A 8 -8.83 15.47 -47.28
CA LYS A 8 -9.07 15.40 -45.82
C LYS A 8 -9.62 14.05 -45.34
N ASN A 9 -10.18 13.23 -46.23
CA ASN A 9 -10.70 11.91 -45.88
C ASN A 9 -9.54 10.89 -45.85
N TYR A 10 -8.67 10.91 -46.87
CA TYR A 10 -7.47 10.06 -46.90
C TYR A 10 -6.49 10.36 -45.77
N GLU A 11 -6.27 11.63 -45.43
CA GLU A 11 -5.42 12.00 -44.28
C GLU A 11 -5.99 11.52 -42.94
N ARG A 12 -7.32 11.53 -42.78
CA ARG A 12 -7.96 11.07 -41.55
C ARG A 12 -7.88 9.55 -41.42
N GLN A 13 -8.13 8.84 -42.51
CA GLN A 13 -8.07 7.38 -42.57
C GLN A 13 -6.63 6.86 -42.35
N HIS A 14 -5.62 7.49 -42.96
CA HIS A 14 -4.21 7.17 -42.68
C HIS A 14 -3.81 7.41 -41.23
N LYS A 15 -4.32 8.49 -40.62
CA LYS A 15 -4.03 8.84 -39.24
C LYS A 15 -4.69 7.88 -38.25
N ASP A 16 -5.90 7.42 -38.55
CA ASP A 16 -6.61 6.43 -37.74
C ASP A 16 -5.89 5.06 -37.82
N GLU A 17 -5.39 4.65 -39.00
CA GLU A 17 -4.59 3.42 -39.17
C GLU A 17 -3.22 3.47 -38.47
N GLU A 18 -2.54 4.63 -38.45
CA GLU A 18 -1.30 4.84 -37.68
C GLU A 18 -1.55 4.73 -36.17
N LEU A 19 -2.64 5.34 -35.67
CA LEU A 19 -3.03 5.29 -34.26
C LEU A 19 -3.44 3.89 -33.78
N GLU A 20 -4.04 3.08 -34.66
CA GLU A 20 -4.36 1.69 -34.38
C GLU A 20 -3.09 0.82 -34.33
N GLN A 21 -2.16 1.00 -35.26
CA GLN A 21 -0.86 0.28 -35.24
C GLN A 21 0.00 0.63 -34.01
N GLU A 22 0.02 1.90 -33.61
CA GLU A 22 0.71 2.32 -32.39
C GLU A 22 0.09 1.68 -31.13
N GLN A 23 -1.24 1.64 -31.05
CA GLN A 23 -1.94 0.99 -29.93
C GLN A 23 -1.73 -0.53 -29.87
N GLU A 24 -1.74 -1.21 -31.02
CA GLU A 24 -1.43 -2.64 -31.08
C GLU A 24 0.01 -2.93 -30.66
N GLY A 25 0.98 -2.13 -31.14
CA GLY A 25 2.38 -2.24 -30.73
C GLY A 25 2.59 -2.00 -29.24
N GLU A 26 1.90 -1.03 -28.64
CA GLU A 26 1.94 -0.79 -27.18
C GLU A 26 1.36 -1.96 -26.37
N GLN A 27 0.29 -2.57 -26.88
CA GLN A 27 -0.35 -3.71 -26.24
C GLN A 27 0.57 -4.93 -26.25
N GLU A 28 1.21 -5.22 -27.38
CA GLU A 28 2.20 -6.31 -27.50
C GLU A 28 3.38 -6.11 -26.55
N ASN A 29 3.92 -4.89 -26.50
CA ASN A 29 5.00 -4.52 -25.59
C ASN A 29 4.61 -4.72 -24.11
N ASN A 30 3.37 -4.40 -23.74
CA ASN A 30 2.84 -4.66 -22.40
C ASN A 30 2.78 -6.17 -22.09
N GLU A 31 2.28 -6.98 -23.02
CA GLU A 31 2.21 -8.44 -22.81
C GLU A 31 3.60 -9.08 -22.71
N ILE A 32 4.58 -8.58 -23.47
CA ILE A 32 5.99 -9.00 -23.34
C ILE A 32 6.53 -8.64 -21.96
N LEU A 33 6.29 -7.41 -21.49
CA LEU A 33 6.76 -6.97 -20.18
C LEU A 33 6.11 -7.78 -19.04
N LYS A 34 4.79 -7.98 -19.08
CA LYS A 34 4.06 -8.83 -18.12
C LYS A 34 4.66 -10.23 -18.08
N ARG A 35 4.94 -10.83 -19.24
CA ARG A 35 5.59 -12.14 -19.32
C ARG A 35 6.95 -12.11 -18.64
N ARG A 36 7.81 -11.13 -18.96
CA ARG A 36 9.13 -10.98 -18.34
C ARG A 36 9.05 -10.88 -16.82
N ILE A 37 8.16 -10.02 -16.30
CA ILE A 37 7.92 -9.86 -14.86
C ILE A 37 7.47 -11.19 -14.25
N SER A 38 6.44 -11.83 -14.82
CA SER A 38 5.88 -13.08 -14.28
C SER A 38 6.85 -14.27 -14.32
N SER A 39 7.80 -14.29 -15.26
CA SER A 39 8.84 -15.31 -15.38
C SER A 39 10.10 -15.01 -14.56
N HIS A 40 10.17 -13.85 -13.90
CA HIS A 40 11.37 -13.41 -13.20
C HIS A 40 11.61 -14.25 -11.93
N PRO A 41 12.86 -14.63 -11.60
CA PRO A 41 13.16 -15.45 -10.42
C PRO A 41 12.66 -14.85 -9.09
N LEU A 42 12.65 -13.51 -8.98
CA LEU A 42 12.17 -12.79 -7.78
C LEU A 42 10.66 -12.58 -7.75
N TYR A 43 9.89 -12.95 -8.78
CA TYR A 43 8.46 -12.67 -8.83
C TYR A 43 7.68 -13.30 -7.67
N GLY A 44 8.03 -14.53 -7.28
CA GLY A 44 7.42 -15.18 -6.11
C GLY A 44 7.66 -14.40 -4.81
N LEU A 45 8.90 -13.97 -4.57
CA LEU A 45 9.27 -13.17 -3.40
C LEU A 45 8.57 -11.80 -3.39
N LEU A 46 8.47 -11.17 -4.56
CA LEU A 46 7.77 -9.91 -4.74
C LEU A 46 6.30 -10.03 -4.30
N VAL A 47 5.60 -11.06 -4.80
CA VAL A 47 4.20 -11.31 -4.47
C VAL A 47 4.03 -11.61 -2.98
N GLU A 48 4.90 -12.44 -2.41
CA GLU A 48 4.88 -12.79 -0.99
C GLU A 48 5.04 -11.55 -0.10
N THR A 49 6.12 -10.78 -0.31
CA THR A 49 6.39 -9.56 0.47
C THR A 49 5.28 -8.51 0.31
N HIS A 50 4.66 -8.43 -0.87
CA HIS A 50 3.53 -7.54 -1.11
C HIS A 50 2.30 -7.95 -0.29
N LEU A 51 1.96 -9.25 -0.29
CA LEU A 51 0.85 -9.79 0.48
C LEU A 51 1.07 -9.63 1.99
N GLU A 52 2.30 -9.85 2.47
CA GLU A 52 2.64 -9.60 3.88
C GLU A 52 2.45 -8.13 4.26
N CYS A 53 2.84 -7.20 3.39
CA CYS A 53 2.66 -5.77 3.62
C CYS A 53 1.17 -5.40 3.70
N LEU A 54 0.33 -5.92 2.78
CA LEU A 54 -1.12 -5.70 2.81
C LEU A 54 -1.78 -6.28 4.07
N LYS A 55 -1.31 -7.45 4.53
CA LYS A 55 -1.79 -8.10 5.74
C LYS A 55 -1.49 -7.27 6.98
N VAL A 56 -0.27 -6.76 7.13
CA VAL A 56 0.11 -5.89 8.25
C VAL A 56 -0.67 -4.56 8.22
N GLY A 57 -0.98 -4.06 7.02
CA GLY A 57 -1.83 -2.88 6.84
C GLY A 57 -3.33 -3.10 7.09
N ASP A 58 -3.79 -4.34 7.32
CA ASP A 58 -5.21 -4.72 7.36
C ASP A 58 -6.00 -4.32 6.09
N ILE A 59 -5.29 -4.19 4.96
CA ILE A 59 -5.86 -3.84 3.64
C ILE A 59 -6.38 -5.11 2.94
N SER A 60 -5.98 -6.28 3.41
CA SER A 60 -6.31 -7.59 2.82
C SER A 60 -7.81 -7.92 2.76
N ASN A 61 -8.66 -7.26 3.55
CA ASN A 61 -10.12 -7.44 3.53
C ASN A 61 -10.84 -6.51 2.54
N LEU A 62 -10.11 -5.66 1.82
CA LEU A 62 -10.72 -4.68 0.94
C LEU A 62 -10.81 -5.26 -0.49
N ASP A 63 -11.90 -5.99 -0.77
CA ASP A 63 -12.32 -6.44 -2.11
C ASP A 63 -12.34 -5.30 -3.17
N SER A 64 -12.19 -4.04 -2.75
CA SER A 64 -12.10 -2.88 -3.65
C SER A 64 -10.70 -2.61 -4.21
N VAL A 65 -9.61 -3.21 -3.71
CA VAL A 65 -8.25 -2.97 -4.26
C VAL A 65 -8.14 -3.55 -5.67
N LEU A 66 -8.80 -4.69 -5.95
CA LEU A 66 -8.87 -5.27 -7.30
C LEU A 66 -9.66 -4.42 -8.30
N LYS A 67 -10.50 -3.49 -7.84
CA LYS A 67 -11.26 -2.57 -8.71
C LYS A 67 -10.42 -1.37 -9.18
N ILE A 68 -9.28 -1.10 -8.53
CA ILE A 68 -8.36 -0.02 -8.90
C ILE A 68 -7.65 -0.33 -10.23
N ASP A 69 -7.57 -1.61 -10.61
CA ASP A 69 -6.97 -2.05 -11.88
C ASP A 69 -7.61 -1.35 -13.10
N HIS A 70 -8.91 -1.04 -13.04
CA HIS A 70 -9.61 -0.40 -14.15
C HIS A 70 -9.34 1.10 -14.27
N GLU A 71 -8.98 1.80 -13.18
CA GLU A 71 -8.67 3.24 -13.20
C GLU A 71 -7.18 3.52 -13.44
N MET A 72 -6.28 2.65 -12.97
CA MET A 72 -4.84 2.81 -13.20
C MET A 72 -4.43 2.60 -14.67
N GLN A 73 -5.20 1.88 -15.47
CA GLN A 73 -4.94 1.74 -16.92
C GLN A 73 -5.01 3.09 -17.67
N SER A 74 -5.64 4.13 -17.10
CA SER A 74 -5.67 5.47 -17.68
C SER A 74 -4.44 6.33 -17.35
N MET A 75 -3.58 5.90 -16.41
CA MET A 75 -2.39 6.66 -16.04
C MET A 75 -1.28 6.41 -17.05
N LYS A 76 -1.24 7.27 -18.08
CA LYS A 76 -0.17 7.43 -19.09
C LYS A 76 0.58 6.13 -19.40
N LYS A 77 0.20 5.47 -20.49
CA LYS A 77 1.01 4.47 -21.21
C LYS A 77 2.35 5.11 -21.63
N GLN A 78 3.26 5.29 -20.69
CA GLN A 78 4.65 5.58 -21.00
C GLN A 78 5.23 4.29 -21.56
N ASN A 79 6.14 4.42 -22.52
CA ASN A 79 6.70 3.33 -23.32
C ASN A 79 7.50 2.35 -22.43
N LEU A 80 6.80 1.49 -21.68
CA LEU A 80 7.35 0.50 -20.75
C LEU A 80 7.92 -0.73 -21.49
N GLY A 81 7.69 -0.82 -22.80
CA GLY A 81 8.09 -1.97 -23.63
C GLY A 81 9.60 -2.23 -23.69
N MET A 82 10.42 -1.26 -23.29
CA MET A 82 11.85 -1.28 -23.56
C MET A 82 12.72 -1.39 -22.30
N PHE A 83 12.23 -2.00 -21.22
CA PHE A 83 13.12 -2.36 -20.12
C PHE A 83 14.18 -3.37 -20.58
N SER A 84 15.43 -3.03 -20.35
CA SER A 84 16.53 -3.99 -20.38
C SER A 84 16.36 -5.02 -19.25
N GLN A 85 16.97 -6.20 -19.41
CA GLN A 85 16.93 -7.24 -18.36
C GLN A 85 17.49 -6.69 -17.04
N THR A 86 18.58 -5.91 -17.10
CA THR A 86 19.23 -5.29 -15.94
C THR A 86 18.35 -4.28 -15.21
N GLU A 87 17.53 -3.50 -15.92
CA GLU A 87 16.61 -2.56 -15.29
C GLU A 87 15.46 -3.28 -14.60
N LEU A 88 14.96 -4.37 -15.21
CA LEU A 88 13.95 -5.20 -14.58
C LEU A 88 14.49 -5.87 -13.30
N ASP A 89 15.71 -6.40 -13.34
CA ASP A 89 16.35 -7.01 -12.17
C ASP A 89 16.45 -6.00 -11.01
N LEU A 90 16.96 -4.80 -11.31
CA LEU A 90 17.07 -3.70 -10.34
C LEU A 90 15.71 -3.27 -9.79
N PHE A 91 14.70 -3.17 -10.65
CA PHE A 91 13.34 -2.85 -10.23
C PHE A 91 12.79 -3.90 -9.27
N MET A 92 12.92 -5.19 -9.60
CA MET A 92 12.39 -6.29 -8.79
C MET A 92 13.05 -6.31 -7.40
N GLU A 93 14.37 -6.08 -7.32
CA GLU A 93 15.10 -5.99 -6.06
C GLU A 93 14.67 -4.76 -5.23
N ALA A 94 14.66 -3.58 -5.85
CA ALA A 94 14.29 -2.34 -5.18
C ALA A 94 12.85 -2.40 -4.65
N TYR A 95 11.93 -3.01 -5.40
CA TYR A 95 10.53 -3.13 -4.99
C TYR A 95 10.37 -4.10 -3.81
N CYS A 96 11.02 -5.26 -3.83
CA CYS A 96 11.02 -6.18 -2.68
C CYS A 96 11.56 -5.50 -1.42
N MET A 97 12.67 -4.76 -1.55
CA MET A 97 13.28 -4.03 -0.43
C MET A 97 12.34 -2.94 0.11
N ALA A 98 11.72 -2.15 -0.77
CA ALA A 98 10.79 -1.10 -0.37
C ALA A 98 9.56 -1.67 0.35
N LEU A 99 9.01 -2.81 -0.11
CA LEU A 99 7.91 -3.49 0.58
C LEU A 99 8.31 -4.00 1.95
N GLY A 100 9.51 -4.56 2.09
CA GLY A 100 10.03 -5.00 3.39
C GLY A 100 10.14 -3.86 4.39
N GLN A 101 10.68 -2.71 3.96
CA GLN A 101 10.77 -1.50 4.78
C GLN A 101 9.38 -0.96 5.16
N LEU A 102 8.44 -0.95 4.22
CA LEU A 102 7.06 -0.52 4.47
C LEU A 102 6.37 -1.43 5.49
N LYS A 103 6.52 -2.75 5.36
CA LYS A 103 5.98 -3.73 6.32
C LYS A 103 6.50 -3.44 7.73
N GLU A 104 7.81 -3.31 7.91
CA GLU A 104 8.42 -3.01 9.21
C GLU A 104 7.93 -1.68 9.78
N ALA A 105 7.85 -0.64 8.94
CA ALA A 105 7.38 0.68 9.33
C ALA A 105 5.92 0.68 9.83
N ILE A 106 5.08 -0.24 9.35
CA ILE A 106 3.70 -0.41 9.82
C ILE A 106 3.66 -1.33 11.06
N GLU A 107 4.40 -2.43 11.06
CA GLU A 107 4.34 -3.45 12.10
C GLU A 107 4.91 -2.96 13.44
N GLU A 108 6.01 -2.21 13.40
CA GLU A 108 6.67 -1.66 14.60
C GLU A 108 5.76 -0.79 15.48
N PRO A 109 5.10 0.27 14.97
CA PRO A 109 4.20 1.09 15.78
C PRO A 109 2.97 0.31 16.28
N GLN A 110 2.47 -0.67 15.52
CA GLN A 110 1.38 -1.54 15.96
C GLN A 110 1.80 -2.39 17.17
N LYS A 111 2.96 -3.05 17.11
CA LYS A 111 3.52 -3.82 18.23
C LYS A 111 3.73 -2.96 19.47
N LYS A 112 4.30 -1.76 19.30
CA LYS A 112 4.55 -0.81 20.40
C LYS A 112 3.24 -0.38 21.07
N SER A 113 2.22 -0.08 20.28
CA SER A 113 0.90 0.30 20.79
C SER A 113 0.22 -0.86 21.55
N MET A 114 0.27 -2.08 21.00
CA MET A 114 -0.28 -3.27 21.63
C MET A 114 0.42 -3.59 22.96
N ALA A 115 1.75 -3.49 23.00
CA ALA A 115 2.53 -3.67 24.23
C ALA A 115 2.15 -2.64 25.30
N PHE A 116 2.01 -1.37 24.92
CA PHE A 116 1.55 -0.31 25.82
C PHE A 116 0.16 -0.59 26.39
N ILE A 117 -0.80 -0.95 25.54
CA ILE A 117 -2.18 -1.29 25.96
C ILE A 117 -2.18 -2.47 26.93
N ASN A 118 -1.46 -3.55 26.62
CA ASN A 118 -1.37 -4.74 27.47
C ASN A 118 -0.77 -4.41 28.84
N ASN A 119 0.27 -3.57 28.86
CA ASN A 119 0.89 -3.09 30.10
C ASN A 119 -0.10 -2.29 30.96
N MET A 120 -0.84 -1.36 30.36
CA MET A 120 -1.86 -0.58 31.07
C MET A 120 -2.97 -1.46 31.64
N HIS A 121 -3.46 -2.44 30.86
CA HIS A 121 -4.44 -3.41 31.35
C HIS A 121 -3.92 -4.24 32.52
N SER A 122 -2.62 -4.60 32.53
CA SER A 122 -2.01 -5.31 33.64
C SER A 122 -2.01 -4.49 34.92
N GLN A 123 -1.60 -3.22 34.85
CA GLN A 123 -1.61 -2.30 35.99
C GLN A 123 -3.03 -2.10 36.55
N LEU A 124 -4.02 -1.92 35.69
CA LEU A 124 -5.42 -1.77 36.12
C LEU A 124 -5.98 -3.01 36.82
N ARG A 125 -5.62 -4.21 36.35
CA ARG A 125 -6.02 -5.47 37.01
C ARG A 125 -5.39 -5.61 38.39
N GLU A 126 -4.12 -5.25 38.53
CA GLU A 126 -3.41 -5.27 39.81
C GLU A 126 -4.09 -4.35 40.85
N LEU A 127 -4.42 -3.11 40.47
CA LEU A 127 -5.13 -2.18 41.34
C LEU A 127 -6.50 -2.70 41.78
N THR A 128 -7.22 -3.37 40.89
CA THR A 128 -8.54 -3.94 41.18
C THR A 128 -8.44 -5.11 42.16
N MET A 129 -7.42 -5.96 42.01
CA MET A 129 -7.13 -7.07 42.93
C MET A 129 -6.76 -6.56 44.33
N VAL A 130 -5.90 -5.54 44.43
CA VAL A 130 -5.52 -4.92 45.71
C VAL A 130 -6.74 -4.33 46.43
N THR A 131 -7.66 -3.73 45.68
CA THR A 131 -8.89 -3.12 46.24
C THR A 131 -9.87 -4.16 46.80
N MET A 132 -9.93 -5.37 46.20
CA MET A 132 -10.80 -6.46 46.66
C MET A 132 -10.26 -7.21 47.90
N HIS A 133 -8.95 -7.11 48.18
CA HIS A 133 -8.32 -7.74 49.33
C HIS A 133 -8.14 -6.79 50.54
N ALA A 134 -8.57 -5.53 50.44
CA ALA A 134 -8.60 -4.62 51.58
C ALA A 134 -9.74 -5.04 52.55
N PRO A 135 -9.45 -5.42 53.82
CA PRO A 135 -10.49 -5.64 54.81
C PRO A 135 -11.25 -4.33 55.05
N ALA A 136 -12.57 -4.42 55.21
CA ALA A 136 -13.50 -3.29 55.37
C ALA A 136 -13.33 -2.48 56.68
N ASP A 137 -12.18 -2.55 57.33
CA ASP A 137 -11.92 -1.92 58.63
C ASP A 137 -10.67 -1.04 58.57
N ALA A 138 -10.79 0.15 57.99
CA ALA A 138 -10.01 1.31 58.41
C ALA A 138 -10.62 2.59 57.85
N THR A 139 -11.52 3.17 58.64
CA THR A 139 -11.80 4.61 58.64
C THR A 139 -10.46 5.36 58.71
N SER A 140 -9.97 5.88 57.59
CA SER A 140 -8.91 6.89 57.60
C SER A 140 -9.24 7.96 56.59
N SER A 141 -10.00 8.94 57.07
CA SER A 141 -10.22 10.24 56.46
C SER A 141 -8.88 10.90 56.13
N SER A 142 -8.55 11.01 54.85
CA SER A 142 -7.53 11.96 54.38
C SER A 142 -8.11 12.82 53.27
N GLU A 143 -8.42 14.07 53.61
CA GLU A 143 -8.83 15.10 52.64
C GLU A 143 -7.70 15.34 51.62
N CYS A 144 -7.92 14.96 50.37
CA CYS A 144 -7.07 15.35 49.26
C CYS A 144 -7.33 16.83 48.91
N LYS A 145 -6.53 17.74 49.47
CA LYS A 145 -6.56 19.15 49.05
C LYS A 145 -5.94 19.29 47.66
N PHE A 146 -6.81 19.47 46.66
CA PHE A 146 -6.44 19.94 45.32
C PHE A 146 -5.69 21.27 45.43
N ARG A 147 -4.36 21.25 45.25
CA ARG A 147 -3.62 22.47 44.92
C ARG A 147 -3.79 22.73 43.43
N ARG A 148 -4.66 23.68 43.08
CA ARG A 148 -4.66 24.32 41.77
C ARG A 148 -3.35 25.10 41.66
N ASN A 149 -2.56 24.81 40.64
CA ASN A 149 -1.40 25.64 40.29
C ASN A 149 -1.91 26.77 39.37
N PRO A 150 -1.66 28.06 39.66
CA PRO A 150 -2.00 29.13 38.75
C PRO A 150 -0.94 29.28 37.67
N THR A 151 -1.43 29.60 36.48
CA THR A 151 -0.76 29.96 35.24
C THR A 151 0.46 30.87 35.43
N ILE A 152 1.53 30.56 34.69
CA ILE A 152 2.28 31.52 33.87
C ILE A 152 2.47 30.88 32.50
#